data_AF-A0A157Z7F7-F1
#
_entry.id   AF-A0A157Z7F7-F1
#
_cell.length_a   1.000
_cell.length_b   1.000
_cell.length_c   1.000
_cell.angle_alpha   90.00
_cell.angle_beta   90.00
_cell.angle_gamma   90.00
#
_symmetry.space_group_name_H-M   'P 1'
#
loop_
_entity.id
_entity.type
_entity.pdbx_description
1 polymer ?
#
loop_
_entity_poly.entity_id
_entity_poly.type
_entity_poly.pdbx_seq_one_letter_code
_entity_poly.pdbx_strand_id
1 'polypeptide(L)'
;MHPPYVAIVANGRLISISLPPQQLKLDMNAANSIASETGDFKPARYAFPDAQVPQSLLSHLTGIYGYDRRRDVPIVSSGGDWVIAEYFRAGSHIPVSRFQLLGKQVQRQEQLDQAGKTVKIIEVGWARASSMGDSDGSELSALDEHPAWIRVFKVLPGKKRQLIALAWRKTRFTSAPDTYDEPKDGELAYGLPNGVAKWHTMPEFARAENIDLDARSLAGNPRRM
;
A
#
# COMPACT_ATOMS: atom_id res chain seq x y z
N MET A 1 31.55 -12.26 11.66
CA MET A 1 31.00 -10.89 11.55
C MET A 1 29.49 -11.00 11.66
N HIS A 2 28.87 -10.38 12.67
CA HIS A 2 27.42 -10.27 12.71
C HIS A 2 26.98 -9.21 11.70
N PRO A 3 25.99 -9.49 10.83
CA PRO A 3 25.44 -8.46 9.96
C PRO A 3 24.91 -7.31 10.81
N PRO A 4 25.13 -6.04 10.44
CA PRO A 4 24.64 -4.91 11.23
C PRO A 4 23.12 -4.90 11.11
N TYR A 5 22.44 -5.32 12.18
CA TYR A 5 20.99 -5.20 12.32
C TYR A 5 20.67 -4.48 13.61
N VAL A 6 19.49 -3.86 13.64
CA VAL A 6 18.92 -3.30 14.87
C VAL A 6 17.66 -4.09 15.18
N ALA A 7 17.61 -4.76 16.34
CA ALA A 7 16.49 -5.60 16.73
C ALA A 7 15.84 -5.11 18.03
N ILE A 8 14.52 -5.22 18.10
CA ILE A 8 13.73 -5.02 19.32
C ILE A 8 13.31 -6.40 19.81
N VAL A 9 13.72 -6.76 21.02
CA VAL A 9 13.39 -8.03 21.67
C VAL A 9 12.67 -7.73 22.97
N ALA A 10 11.58 -8.46 23.24
CA ALA A 10 10.84 -8.38 24.49
C ALA A 10 10.47 -9.79 24.95
N ASN A 11 10.73 -10.11 26.22
CA ASN A 11 10.39 -11.42 26.82
C ASN A 11 10.92 -12.63 26.00
N GLY A 12 12.17 -12.53 25.50
CA GLY A 12 12.79 -13.58 24.68
C GLY A 12 12.26 -13.69 23.24
N ARG A 13 11.40 -12.76 22.83
CA ARG A 13 10.76 -12.73 21.50
C ARG A 13 11.27 -11.59 20.66
N LEU A 14 11.54 -11.85 19.39
CA LEU A 14 11.84 -10.84 18.39
C LEU A 14 10.55 -10.11 17.99
N ILE A 15 10.47 -8.81 18.28
CA ILE A 15 9.32 -7.96 17.95
C ILE A 15 9.50 -7.33 16.57
N SER A 16 10.68 -6.77 16.33
CA SER A 16 11.06 -6.25 15.02
C SER A 16 12.57 -6.27 14.80
N ILE A 17 12.97 -6.26 13.54
CA ILE A 17 14.38 -6.19 13.12
C ILE A 17 14.52 -5.31 11.88
N SER A 18 15.47 -4.38 11.91
CA SER A 18 15.87 -3.60 10.74
C SER A 18 17.09 -4.25 10.11
N LEU A 19 16.97 -4.59 8.83
CA LEU A 19 17.99 -5.29 8.07
C LEU A 19 18.45 -4.42 6.89
N PRO A 20 19.78 -4.38 6.61
CA PRO A 20 20.29 -3.83 5.36
C PRO A 20 19.64 -4.50 4.15
N PRO A 21 19.64 -3.83 2.99
CA PRO A 21 19.20 -4.41 1.74
C PRO A 21 19.84 -5.79 1.49
N GLN A 22 19.09 -6.69 0.85
CA GLN A 22 19.55 -7.99 0.38
C GLN A 22 19.92 -9.03 1.47
N GLN A 23 19.78 -8.71 2.77
CA GLN A 23 19.95 -9.71 3.84
C GLN A 23 18.88 -10.82 3.77
N LEU A 24 17.64 -10.46 3.41
CA LEU A 24 16.57 -11.40 3.10
C LEU A 24 16.32 -11.42 1.58
N LYS A 25 17.17 -12.15 0.86
CA LYS A 25 17.19 -12.20 -0.62
C LYS A 25 15.87 -12.61 -1.27
N LEU A 26 15.04 -13.41 -0.60
CA LEU A 26 13.77 -13.88 -1.18
C LEU A 26 12.72 -12.77 -1.15
N ASP A 27 12.74 -11.93 -0.12
CA ASP A 27 11.85 -10.77 -0.03
C ASP A 27 12.43 -9.59 -0.80
N MET A 28 13.74 -9.39 -0.82
CA MET A 28 14.43 -8.31 -1.55
C MET A 28 15.17 -8.85 -2.78
N ASN A 29 14.41 -9.42 -3.72
CA ASN A 29 14.90 -9.90 -5.02
C ASN A 29 14.65 -8.84 -6.13
N ALA A 30 15.06 -9.11 -7.36
CA ALA A 30 14.89 -8.16 -8.48
C ALA A 30 13.43 -7.73 -8.75
N ALA A 31 12.45 -8.58 -8.42
CA ALA A 31 11.02 -8.29 -8.58
C ALA A 31 10.40 -7.58 -7.36
N ASN A 32 10.99 -7.70 -6.17
CA ASN A 32 10.43 -7.22 -4.90
C ASN A 32 11.28 -6.14 -4.20
N SER A 33 12.40 -5.76 -4.80
CA SER A 33 13.25 -4.68 -4.30
C SER A 33 12.57 -3.33 -4.51
N ILE A 34 12.57 -2.51 -3.46
CA ILE A 34 11.98 -1.18 -3.44
C ILE A 34 13.12 -0.19 -3.28
N ALA A 35 13.37 0.61 -4.31
CA ALA A 35 14.31 1.72 -4.26
C ALA A 35 13.63 2.97 -3.70
N SER A 36 14.40 3.83 -3.05
CA SER A 36 13.96 5.17 -2.64
C SER A 36 13.81 6.12 -3.84
N GLU A 37 13.38 7.36 -3.60
CA GLU A 37 13.39 8.40 -4.65
C GLU A 37 14.78 8.66 -5.26
N THR A 38 15.84 8.43 -4.49
CA THR A 38 17.23 8.62 -4.94
C THR A 38 17.81 7.39 -5.63
N GLY A 39 17.01 6.34 -5.81
CA GLY A 39 17.41 5.10 -6.48
C GLY A 39 18.25 4.15 -5.61
N ASP A 40 18.49 4.49 -4.34
CA ASP A 40 19.20 3.63 -3.39
C ASP A 40 18.25 2.70 -2.62
N PHE A 41 18.77 1.56 -2.19
CA PHE A 41 18.01 0.61 -1.35
C PHE A 41 18.20 0.97 0.13
N LYS A 42 17.10 1.34 0.79
CA LYS A 42 17.09 1.63 2.23
C LYS A 42 16.99 0.33 3.05
N PRO A 43 17.46 0.32 4.31
CA PRO A 43 17.19 -0.77 5.23
C PRO A 43 15.68 -1.02 5.38
N ALA A 44 15.30 -2.29 5.42
CA ALA A 44 13.92 -2.71 5.60
C ALA A 44 13.67 -3.11 7.06
N ARG A 45 12.58 -2.63 7.64
CA ARG A 45 12.12 -3.07 8.97
C ARG A 45 11.16 -4.23 8.80
N TYR A 46 11.43 -5.32 9.49
CA TYR A 46 10.53 -6.46 9.62
C TYR A 46 9.89 -6.45 11.01
N ALA A 47 8.58 -6.66 11.07
CA ALA A 47 7.82 -6.80 12.31
C ALA A 47 6.92 -8.04 12.25
N PHE A 48 6.57 -8.56 13.42
CA PHE A 48 5.90 -9.86 13.55
C PHE A 48 4.59 -9.74 14.34
N PRO A 49 3.57 -9.06 13.78
CA PRO A 49 2.38 -8.67 14.55
C PRO A 49 1.58 -9.87 15.09
N ASP A 50 1.55 -10.98 14.33
CA ASP A 50 0.76 -12.18 14.65
C ASP A 50 1.61 -13.41 15.01
N ALA A 51 2.91 -13.22 15.27
CA ALA A 51 3.84 -14.33 15.45
C ALA A 51 4.65 -14.26 16.75
N GLN A 52 4.87 -15.43 17.33
CA GLN A 52 5.77 -15.64 18.46
C GLN A 52 7.14 -16.00 17.90
N VAL A 53 7.91 -14.99 17.52
CA VAL A 53 9.22 -15.20 16.89
C VAL A 53 10.30 -15.30 17.97
N PRO A 54 11.04 -16.42 18.08
CA PRO A 54 12.06 -16.56 19.10
C PRO A 54 13.30 -15.71 18.77
N GLN A 55 13.92 -15.11 19.79
CA GLN A 55 15.15 -14.32 19.62
C GLN A 55 16.31 -15.12 19.01
N SER A 56 16.29 -16.46 19.10
CA SER A 56 17.32 -17.33 18.52
C SER A 56 17.41 -17.19 16.99
N LEU A 57 16.40 -16.66 16.31
CA LEU A 57 16.49 -16.35 14.88
C LEU A 57 17.54 -15.28 14.54
N LEU A 58 17.98 -14.48 15.52
CA LEU A 58 19.03 -13.49 15.30
C LEU A 58 20.38 -14.12 14.89
N SER A 59 20.61 -15.41 15.20
CA SER A 59 21.78 -16.15 14.71
C SER A 59 21.58 -16.76 13.32
N HIS A 60 20.32 -16.91 12.87
CA HIS A 60 19.94 -17.52 11.59
C HIS A 60 18.77 -16.77 10.95
N LEU A 61 19.05 -15.59 10.40
CA LEU A 61 18.04 -14.64 9.92
C LEU A 61 17.07 -15.21 8.88
N THR A 62 17.49 -16.18 8.08
CA THR A 62 16.62 -16.82 7.07
C THR A 62 15.42 -17.55 7.68
N GLY A 63 15.47 -17.92 8.97
CA GLY A 63 14.32 -18.52 9.66
C GLY A 63 13.13 -17.57 9.80
N ILE A 64 13.32 -16.26 9.58
CA ILE A 64 12.24 -15.25 9.51
C ILE A 64 11.17 -15.64 8.46
N TYR A 65 11.55 -16.32 7.37
CA TYR A 65 10.60 -16.74 6.34
C TYR A 65 9.55 -17.73 6.86
N GLY A 66 9.82 -18.42 7.97
CA GLY A 66 8.85 -19.32 8.61
C GLY A 66 7.69 -18.61 9.32
N TYR A 67 7.66 -17.27 9.33
CA TYR A 67 6.67 -16.50 10.08
C TYR A 67 5.94 -15.50 9.18
N ASP A 68 4.69 -15.24 9.55
CA ASP A 68 3.94 -14.07 9.07
C ASP A 68 4.71 -12.81 9.47
N ARG A 69 4.95 -11.93 8.52
CA ARG A 69 5.83 -10.76 8.72
C ARG A 69 5.34 -9.57 7.93
N ARG A 70 5.38 -8.42 8.57
CA ARG A 70 5.26 -7.11 7.94
C ARG A 70 6.64 -6.60 7.59
N ARG A 71 6.81 -6.05 6.39
CA ARG A 71 8.01 -5.37 5.94
C ARG A 71 7.69 -3.92 5.62
N ASP A 72 8.40 -2.99 6.24
CA ASP A 72 8.34 -1.56 5.93
C ASP A 72 9.67 -1.13 5.29
N VAL A 73 9.61 -0.56 4.09
CA VAL A 73 10.77 -0.02 3.37
C VAL A 73 10.58 1.48 3.19
N PRO A 74 11.44 2.33 3.79
CA PRO A 74 11.43 3.76 3.53
C PRO A 74 11.68 4.06 2.06
N ILE A 75 10.83 4.90 1.47
CA ILE A 75 11.02 5.39 0.10
C ILE A 75 11.61 6.79 0.05
N VAL A 76 11.69 7.47 1.21
CA VAL A 76 12.32 8.80 1.35
C VAL A 76 13.61 8.79 2.14
N SER A 77 14.52 9.66 1.70
CA SER A 77 15.81 9.96 2.33
C SER A 77 15.68 10.57 3.73
N SER A 78 14.58 11.26 4.04
CA SER A 78 14.30 11.84 5.36
C SER A 78 13.87 10.80 6.42
N GLY A 79 13.66 9.54 6.03
CA GLY A 79 13.73 8.40 6.95
C GLY A 79 12.57 8.17 7.93
N GLY A 80 11.41 8.82 7.79
CA GLY A 80 10.34 8.69 8.80
C GLY A 80 9.03 8.10 8.28
N ASP A 81 8.34 8.88 7.44
CA ASP A 81 6.89 8.70 7.33
C ASP A 81 6.47 8.06 6.00
N TRP A 82 7.29 8.15 4.95
CA TRP A 82 6.93 7.57 3.66
C TRP A 82 7.56 6.20 3.46
N VAL A 83 6.72 5.17 3.53
CA VAL A 83 7.13 3.76 3.43
C VAL A 83 6.28 2.99 2.43
N ILE A 84 6.89 2.00 1.79
CA ILE A 84 6.15 0.86 1.24
C ILE A 84 6.06 -0.19 2.34
N ALA A 85 4.83 -0.47 2.77
CA ALA A 85 4.52 -1.47 3.78
C ALA A 85 3.88 -2.69 3.12
N GLU A 86 4.37 -3.87 3.47
CA GLU A 86 3.95 -5.13 2.87
C GLU A 86 3.73 -6.17 3.94
N TYR A 87 2.79 -7.09 3.71
CA TYR A 87 2.57 -8.22 4.59
C TYR A 87 2.73 -9.53 3.85
N PHE A 88 3.55 -10.41 4.42
CA PHE A 88 3.90 -11.72 3.89
C PHE A 88 3.40 -12.80 4.85
N ARG A 89 2.82 -13.86 4.29
CA ARG A 89 2.54 -15.08 5.04
C ARG A 89 3.82 -15.89 5.26
N ALA A 90 3.84 -16.69 6.31
CA ALA A 90 4.84 -17.72 6.54
C ALA A 90 5.02 -18.60 5.29
N GLY A 91 6.27 -18.83 4.89
CA GLY A 91 6.64 -19.59 3.70
C GLY A 91 6.41 -18.89 2.36
N SER A 92 5.76 -17.72 2.33
CA SER A 92 5.55 -16.93 1.11
C SER A 92 6.62 -15.85 0.96
N HIS A 93 7.03 -15.60 -0.28
CA HIS A 93 7.89 -14.47 -0.69
C HIS A 93 7.15 -13.45 -1.57
N ILE A 94 5.84 -13.62 -1.65
CA ILE A 94 4.93 -12.74 -2.35
C ILE A 94 4.04 -12.09 -1.28
N PRO A 95 3.98 -10.74 -1.22
CA PRO A 95 3.12 -10.09 -0.27
C PRO A 95 1.66 -10.34 -0.62
N VAL A 96 0.81 -10.53 0.40
CA VAL A 96 -0.64 -10.60 0.20
C VAL A 96 -1.29 -9.22 0.16
N SER A 97 -0.60 -8.22 0.71
CA SER A 97 -0.99 -6.81 0.61
C SER A 97 0.26 -5.93 0.56
N ARG A 98 0.14 -4.82 -0.17
CA ARG A 98 1.18 -3.80 -0.31
C ARG A 98 0.55 -2.42 -0.28
N PHE A 99 1.13 -1.53 0.51
CA PHE A 99 0.66 -0.16 0.70
C PHE A 99 1.81 0.83 0.56
N GLN A 100 1.52 2.01 0.05
CA GLN A 100 2.33 3.20 0.27
C GLN A 100 1.66 4.01 1.39
N LEU A 101 2.39 4.21 2.49
CA LEU A 101 1.90 4.92 3.67
C LEU A 101 2.68 6.20 3.86
N LEU A 102 1.99 7.30 4.20
CA LEU A 102 2.55 8.52 4.75
C LEU A 102 2.15 8.60 6.24
N GLY A 103 3.09 8.34 7.14
CA GLY A 103 2.81 8.13 8.55
C GLY A 103 1.90 6.92 8.73
N LYS A 104 0.66 7.17 9.16
CA LYS A 104 -0.39 6.15 9.29
C LYS A 104 -1.41 6.16 8.14
N GLN A 105 -1.33 7.13 7.24
CA GLN A 105 -2.31 7.33 6.18
C GLN A 105 -1.96 6.51 4.94
N VAL A 106 -2.94 5.80 4.39
CA VAL A 106 -2.81 5.11 3.10
C VAL A 106 -2.83 6.13 1.97
N GLN A 107 -1.77 6.17 1.18
CA GLN A 107 -1.68 6.94 -0.07
C GLN A 107 -1.99 6.06 -1.28
N ARG A 108 -1.59 4.79 -1.20
CA ARG A 108 -1.83 3.80 -2.25
C ARG A 108 -1.94 2.40 -1.65
N GLN A 109 -2.85 1.60 -2.19
CA GLN A 109 -2.93 0.17 -1.93
C GLN A 109 -2.78 -0.58 -3.26
N GLU A 110 -2.00 -1.66 -3.23
CA GLU A 110 -1.83 -2.58 -4.35
C GLU A 110 -2.38 -3.96 -3.99
N GLN A 111 -3.18 -4.50 -4.90
CA GLN A 111 -3.58 -5.92 -4.86
C GLN A 111 -2.70 -6.69 -5.84
N LEU A 112 -2.06 -7.73 -5.33
CA LEU A 112 -1.14 -8.58 -6.09
C LEU A 112 -1.83 -9.90 -6.44
N ASP A 113 -1.50 -10.46 -7.60
CA ASP A 113 -1.86 -11.85 -7.92
C ASP A 113 -0.92 -12.86 -7.24
N GLN A 114 -1.16 -14.14 -7.48
CA GLN A 114 -0.36 -15.23 -6.91
C GLN A 114 1.10 -15.25 -7.39
N ALA A 115 1.44 -14.50 -8.44
CA ALA A 115 2.82 -14.32 -8.92
C ALA A 115 3.46 -13.03 -8.38
N GLY A 116 2.74 -12.26 -7.54
CA GLY A 116 3.22 -11.01 -6.98
C GLY A 116 3.10 -9.82 -7.92
N LYS A 117 2.38 -9.96 -9.02
CA LYS A 117 2.14 -8.87 -9.97
C LYS A 117 0.94 -8.05 -9.54
N THR A 118 1.09 -6.73 -9.56
CA THR A 118 -0.02 -5.80 -9.27
C THR A 118 -1.13 -5.93 -10.31
N VAL A 119 -2.35 -6.24 -9.85
CA VAL A 119 -3.56 -6.39 -10.68
C VAL A 119 -4.61 -5.31 -10.40
N LYS A 120 -4.56 -4.68 -9.22
CA LYS A 120 -5.39 -3.52 -8.87
C LYS A 120 -4.55 -2.51 -8.09
N ILE A 121 -4.74 -1.23 -8.39
CA ILE A 121 -4.14 -0.11 -7.65
C ILE A 121 -5.28 0.77 -7.16
N ILE A 122 -5.25 1.12 -5.89
CA ILE A 122 -6.16 2.09 -5.28
C ILE A 122 -5.29 3.26 -4.85
N GLU A 123 -5.56 4.45 -5.37
CA GLU A 123 -4.90 5.70 -4.97
C GLU A 123 -5.87 6.50 -4.10
N VAL A 124 -5.34 7.07 -3.01
CA VAL A 124 -6.06 7.87 -2.03
C VAL A 124 -5.41 9.25 -1.98
N GLY A 125 -6.23 10.29 -2.02
CA GLY A 125 -5.80 11.67 -2.14
C GLY A 125 -6.47 12.36 -3.32
N TRP A 126 -6.79 13.64 -3.12
CA TRP A 126 -7.51 14.43 -4.12
C TRP A 126 -6.71 14.57 -5.42
N ALA A 127 -7.35 14.21 -6.54
CA ALA A 127 -6.86 14.51 -7.88
C ALA A 127 -8.02 14.59 -8.88
N ARG A 128 -7.72 14.90 -10.15
CA ARG A 128 -8.72 14.78 -11.23
C ARG A 128 -9.10 13.31 -11.43
N ALA A 129 -10.32 13.04 -11.88
CA ALA A 129 -10.75 11.68 -12.17
C ALA A 129 -9.86 11.02 -13.24
N SER A 130 -9.48 11.77 -14.29
CA SER A 130 -8.61 11.32 -15.38
C SER A 130 -7.12 11.34 -15.08
N SER A 131 -6.67 11.71 -13.87
CA SER A 131 -5.24 11.74 -13.57
C SER A 131 -4.68 10.31 -13.49
N MET A 132 -4.37 9.76 -14.65
CA MET A 132 -3.35 8.74 -14.85
C MET A 132 -2.14 9.50 -15.34
N GLY A 133 -1.00 9.36 -14.68
CA GLY A 133 0.24 10.06 -15.02
C GLY A 133 0.84 9.72 -16.39
N ASP A 134 0.05 9.30 -17.38
CA ASP A 134 0.36 9.22 -18.82
C ASP A 134 -0.97 8.93 -19.57
N SER A 135 -1.72 9.97 -19.90
CA SER A 135 -2.79 9.89 -20.89
C SER A 135 -2.68 11.12 -21.79
N ASP A 136 -1.81 11.01 -22.79
CA ASP A 136 -1.86 11.90 -23.95
C ASP A 136 -3.19 11.69 -24.68
N GLY A 137 -4.03 12.72 -24.62
CA GLY A 137 -5.14 12.91 -25.54
C GLY A 137 -6.52 12.54 -25.02
N SER A 138 -7.44 13.45 -25.37
CA SER A 138 -8.89 13.26 -25.56
C SER A 138 -9.79 13.62 -24.37
N GLU A 139 -10.48 14.74 -24.57
CA GLU A 139 -11.71 15.23 -23.91
C GLU A 139 -11.83 15.04 -22.40
N LEU A 140 -11.85 16.16 -21.67
CA LEU A 140 -12.20 16.22 -20.26
C LEU A 140 -13.53 15.48 -20.04
N SER A 141 -13.47 14.35 -19.31
CA SER A 141 -14.69 13.69 -18.85
C SER A 141 -15.47 14.67 -17.98
N ALA A 142 -16.81 14.64 -17.99
CA ALA A 142 -17.61 15.46 -17.08
C ALA A 142 -17.23 15.26 -15.59
N LEU A 143 -16.62 14.11 -15.27
CA LEU A 143 -16.05 13.83 -13.95
C LEU A 143 -14.76 14.59 -13.64
N ASP A 144 -14.03 15.11 -14.63
CA ASP A 144 -12.80 15.88 -14.39
C ASP A 144 -13.05 17.26 -13.77
N GLU A 145 -14.29 17.75 -13.84
CA GLU A 145 -14.74 18.93 -13.08
C GLU A 145 -14.89 18.64 -11.58
N HIS A 146 -14.93 17.35 -11.19
CA HIS A 146 -15.15 16.87 -9.84
C HIS A 146 -13.89 16.17 -9.29
N PRO A 147 -13.25 16.69 -8.23
CA PRO A 147 -12.07 16.02 -7.66
C PRO A 147 -12.45 14.63 -7.13
N ALA A 148 -11.61 13.64 -7.43
CA ALA A 148 -11.69 12.28 -6.93
C ALA A 148 -10.76 12.10 -5.73
N TRP A 149 -11.32 11.67 -4.60
CA TRP A 149 -10.59 11.33 -3.38
C TRP A 149 -9.98 9.94 -3.45
N ILE A 150 -10.72 8.98 -4.00
CA ILE A 150 -10.25 7.60 -4.20
C ILE A 150 -10.39 7.27 -5.66
N ARG A 151 -9.33 6.71 -6.26
CA ARG A 151 -9.30 6.25 -7.65
C ARG A 151 -8.88 4.79 -7.68
N VAL A 152 -9.71 3.94 -8.29
CA VAL A 152 -9.50 2.48 -8.35
C VAL A 152 -9.17 2.09 -9.78
N PHE A 153 -8.00 1.52 -9.97
CA PHE A 153 -7.48 1.12 -11.27
C PHE A 153 -7.32 -0.40 -11.35
N LYS A 154 -7.77 -0.98 -12.46
CA LYS A 154 -7.36 -2.31 -12.89
C LYS A 154 -6.05 -2.20 -13.67
N VAL A 155 -5.09 -3.07 -13.39
CA VAL A 155 -3.84 -3.16 -14.16
C VAL A 155 -4.02 -4.18 -15.29
N LEU A 156 -3.93 -3.71 -16.53
CA LEU A 156 -4.03 -4.50 -17.75
C LEU A 156 -2.64 -5.07 -18.15
N PRO A 157 -2.59 -6.05 -19.07
CA PRO A 157 -1.33 -6.47 -19.69
C PRO A 157 -0.52 -5.26 -20.22
N GLY A 158 0.81 -5.32 -20.10
CA GLY A 158 1.68 -4.21 -20.48
C GLY A 158 1.72 -3.05 -19.48
N LYS A 159 1.27 -3.26 -18.23
CA LYS A 159 1.27 -2.25 -17.14
C LYS A 159 0.36 -1.03 -17.39
N LYS A 160 -0.50 -1.09 -18.41
CA LYS A 160 -1.54 -0.08 -18.62
C LYS A 160 -2.54 -0.11 -17.47
N ARG A 161 -2.97 1.06 -16.99
CA ARG A 161 -3.98 1.19 -15.93
C ARG A 161 -5.31 1.59 -16.56
N GLN A 162 -6.41 1.05 -16.04
CA GLN A 162 -7.76 1.42 -16.43
C GLN A 162 -8.51 1.82 -15.17
N LEU A 163 -9.04 3.04 -15.11
CA LEU A 163 -9.91 3.47 -14.03
C LEU A 163 -11.20 2.65 -14.11
N ILE A 164 -11.61 2.03 -13.01
CA ILE A 164 -12.80 1.17 -12.95
C ILE A 164 -13.81 1.65 -11.92
N ALA A 165 -13.37 2.41 -10.91
CA ALA A 165 -14.23 3.03 -9.93
C ALA A 165 -13.55 4.23 -9.28
N LEU A 166 -14.33 5.12 -8.69
CA LEU A 166 -13.83 6.30 -8.00
C LEU A 166 -14.83 6.80 -6.96
N ALA A 167 -14.29 7.49 -5.95
CA ALA A 167 -15.05 8.31 -5.03
C ALA A 167 -14.76 9.77 -5.35
N TRP A 168 -15.76 10.51 -5.86
CA TRP A 168 -15.60 11.89 -6.31
C TRP A 168 -16.50 12.84 -5.53
N ARG A 169 -16.07 14.09 -5.45
CA ARG A 169 -16.84 15.14 -4.79
C ARG A 169 -18.10 15.45 -5.59
N LYS A 170 -19.25 15.55 -4.93
CA LYS A 170 -20.51 15.95 -5.57
C LYS A 170 -20.48 17.39 -6.07
N THR A 171 -19.61 18.23 -5.51
CA THR A 171 -19.38 19.61 -5.93
C THR A 171 -18.15 19.71 -6.84
N ARG A 172 -18.16 20.70 -7.75
CA ARG A 172 -17.04 20.98 -8.65
C ARG A 172 -15.83 21.57 -7.91
N PHE A 173 -14.67 21.59 -8.57
CA PHE A 173 -13.50 22.35 -8.13
C PHE A 173 -13.85 23.85 -8.00
N THR A 174 -13.90 24.39 -6.78
CA THR A 174 -13.86 25.84 -6.52
C THR A 174 -12.46 26.31 -6.16
N SER A 175 -11.71 25.47 -5.45
CA SER A 175 -10.28 25.57 -5.15
C SER A 175 -9.73 24.15 -5.00
N ALA A 176 -8.43 23.93 -5.27
CA ALA A 176 -7.83 22.63 -5.00
C ALA A 176 -7.87 22.39 -3.48
N PRO A 177 -8.57 21.35 -2.98
CA PRO A 177 -8.46 20.98 -1.57
C PRO A 177 -7.01 20.62 -1.27
N ASP A 178 -6.59 20.80 -0.02
CA ASP A 178 -5.31 20.22 0.41
C ASP A 178 -5.37 18.72 0.14
N THR A 179 -4.30 18.15 -0.42
CA THR A 179 -4.27 16.77 -0.95
C THR A 179 -4.61 15.75 0.15
N TYR A 180 -4.45 16.15 1.41
CA TYR A 180 -4.56 15.32 2.60
C TYR A 180 -5.83 15.53 3.43
N ASP A 181 -6.69 16.49 3.07
CA ASP A 181 -7.96 16.71 3.78
C ASP A 181 -8.95 15.60 3.47
N GLU A 182 -9.26 14.76 4.44
CA GLU A 182 -10.31 13.75 4.29
C GLU A 182 -11.67 14.41 3.99
N PRO A 183 -12.43 13.88 3.01
CA PRO A 183 -13.75 14.39 2.71
C PRO A 183 -14.70 14.17 3.90
N LYS A 184 -15.60 15.14 4.12
CA LYS A 184 -16.68 14.97 5.09
C LYS A 184 -17.71 13.95 4.61
N ASP A 185 -18.37 13.32 5.57
CA ASP A 185 -19.50 12.42 5.32
C ASP A 185 -20.55 13.12 4.46
N GLY A 186 -20.92 12.49 3.34
CA GLY A 186 -21.93 12.98 2.41
C GLY A 186 -21.42 13.85 1.25
N GLU A 187 -20.16 14.29 1.26
CA GLU A 187 -19.59 15.09 0.15
C GLU A 187 -19.25 14.27 -1.09
N LEU A 188 -19.10 12.96 -0.93
CA LEU A 188 -18.69 12.05 -2.00
C LEU A 188 -19.87 11.31 -2.64
N ALA A 189 -19.76 11.11 -3.95
CA ALA A 189 -20.45 10.07 -4.70
C ALA A 189 -19.47 8.92 -5.01
N TYR A 190 -19.99 7.71 -5.13
CA TYR A 190 -19.19 6.49 -5.31
C TYR A 190 -19.70 5.72 -6.51
N GLY A 191 -18.84 5.42 -7.47
CA GLY A 191 -19.32 4.89 -8.73
C GLY A 191 -18.27 4.71 -9.80
N LEU A 192 -18.76 4.74 -11.04
CA LEU A 192 -18.00 4.35 -12.21
C LEU A 192 -17.42 5.58 -12.94
N PRO A 193 -16.36 5.39 -13.76
CA PRO A 193 -15.74 6.46 -14.56
C PRO A 193 -16.65 7.17 -15.56
N ASN A 194 -17.86 6.66 -15.79
CA ASN A 194 -18.89 7.27 -16.65
C ASN A 194 -19.87 8.17 -15.87
N GLY A 195 -19.61 8.42 -14.59
CA GLY A 195 -20.44 9.29 -13.73
C GLY A 195 -21.59 8.57 -13.04
N VAL A 196 -21.82 7.28 -13.31
CA VAL A 196 -22.89 6.50 -12.68
C VAL A 196 -22.51 6.19 -11.23
N ALA A 197 -23.26 6.77 -10.28
CA ALA A 197 -23.19 6.39 -8.88
C ALA A 197 -23.76 4.98 -8.69
N LYS A 198 -22.97 4.10 -8.07
CA LYS A 198 -23.31 2.67 -7.88
C LYS A 198 -23.45 2.30 -6.40
N TRP A 199 -22.70 2.96 -5.52
CA TRP A 199 -22.71 2.69 -4.09
C TRP A 199 -23.19 3.92 -3.33
N HIS A 200 -23.89 3.70 -2.22
CA HIS A 200 -24.53 4.79 -1.47
C HIS A 200 -23.61 5.35 -0.38
N THR A 201 -22.67 4.54 0.10
CA THR A 201 -21.82 4.87 1.24
C THR A 201 -20.36 4.46 1.02
N MET A 202 -19.43 5.11 1.73
CA MET A 202 -18.01 4.74 1.72
C MET A 202 -17.78 3.27 2.13
N PRO A 203 -18.43 2.73 3.19
CA PRO A 203 -18.25 1.32 3.55
C PRO A 203 -18.69 0.33 2.46
N GLU A 204 -19.78 0.63 1.74
CA GLU A 204 -20.22 -0.20 0.60
C GLU A 204 -19.20 -0.18 -0.53
N PHE A 205 -18.72 1.01 -0.89
CA PHE A 205 -17.71 1.21 -1.92
C PHE A 205 -16.39 0.49 -1.56
N ALA A 206 -15.90 0.70 -0.33
CA ALA A 206 -14.68 0.09 0.17
C ALA A 206 -14.77 -1.44 0.18
N ARG A 207 -15.92 -2.00 0.61
CA ARG A 207 -16.15 -3.45 0.58
C ARG A 207 -16.17 -3.99 -0.85
N ALA A 208 -16.87 -3.32 -1.76
CA ALA A 208 -16.98 -3.78 -3.15
C ALA A 208 -15.64 -3.77 -3.88
N GLU A 209 -14.79 -2.79 -3.60
CA GLU A 209 -13.50 -2.63 -4.26
C GLU A 209 -12.30 -3.22 -3.50
N ASN A 210 -12.55 -3.80 -2.30
CA ASN A 210 -11.56 -4.32 -1.36
C ASN A 210 -10.53 -3.25 -0.94
N ILE A 211 -11.02 -2.07 -0.55
CA ILE A 211 -10.21 -0.94 -0.07
C ILE A 211 -10.02 -1.07 1.44
N ASP A 212 -8.77 -0.91 1.88
CA ASP A 212 -8.34 -0.96 3.28
C ASP A 212 -7.65 0.38 3.63
N LEU A 213 -8.45 1.41 3.93
CA LEU A 213 -7.98 2.77 4.22
C LEU A 213 -7.13 2.86 5.50
N ASP A 214 -7.32 1.90 6.41
CA ASP A 214 -6.61 1.80 7.69
C ASP A 214 -5.39 0.86 7.63
N ALA A 215 -5.12 0.28 6.46
CA ALA A 215 -4.09 -0.76 6.26
C ALA A 215 -4.15 -1.91 7.30
N ARG A 216 -5.35 -2.30 7.74
CA ARG A 216 -5.56 -3.35 8.75
C ARG A 216 -4.99 -4.70 8.32
N SER A 217 -4.94 -4.97 7.02
CA SER A 217 -4.33 -6.18 6.48
C SER A 217 -2.82 -6.28 6.73
N LEU A 218 -2.14 -5.19 7.11
CA LEU A 218 -0.74 -5.22 7.56
C LEU A 218 -0.56 -5.74 8.98
N ALA A 219 -1.62 -5.74 9.80
CA ALA A 219 -1.59 -6.30 11.15
C ALA A 219 -1.64 -7.83 11.14
N GLY A 220 -2.01 -8.44 10.01
CA GLY A 220 -2.02 -9.87 9.81
C GLY A 220 -3.41 -10.44 9.62
N ASN A 221 -3.84 -11.43 10.40
CA ASN A 221 -5.11 -12.12 10.26
C ASN A 221 -6.27 -11.31 10.90
N PRO A 222 -7.09 -10.58 10.12
CA PRO A 222 -8.18 -9.78 10.67
C PRO A 222 -9.32 -10.64 11.23
N ARG A 223 -9.32 -11.97 11.03
CA ARG A 223 -10.35 -12.89 11.52
C ARG A 223 -10.20 -13.30 13.00
N ARG A 224 -9.23 -12.74 13.72
CA ARG A 224 -9.00 -12.99 15.15
C ARG A 224 -9.30 -11.79 16.06
N MET A 225 -9.84 -10.69 15.50
CA MET A 225 -10.44 -9.60 16.27
C MET A 225 -11.96 -9.68 16.20
#